data_AF-A0A2L1KSD8-F1
#
_entry.id   AF-A0A2L1KSD8-F1
#
_cell.length_a   1.000
_cell.length_b   1.000
_cell.length_c   1.000
_cell.angle_alpha   90.00
_cell.angle_beta   90.00
_cell.angle_gamma   90.00
#
_symmetry.space_group_name_H-M   'P 1'
#
loop_
_entity.id
_entity.type
_entity.pdbx_description
1 polymer ?
#
loop_
_entity_poly.entity_id
_entity_poly.type
_entity_poly.pdbx_seq_one_letter_code
_entity_poly.pdbx_strand_id
1 'polypeptide(L)'
;MVTSRVKGQPQTRRKTEVPGQALGYSLQFTRLTHMLLQAPEGSVCSLELLDDVAQEDGIGGVKLVQSKSALTANPVADRAKSLWKTLSNWVELIASPGFDVNKAIFELYVSRPVEGPIVNSFANANTQESARVAIAQARTALWGNAPHFDFRKDISAEIAPYIEKVFTADPDLVERLICNFQLTHGSGSPQADLEALVRSHPVSPSKVCDICNHLCGQVKRHIDMLLEAGQPAVIARNDFHIWYTSFVQKIDRQTVLSSRAQAPSEEVSREYLPDNFVKQMDIIGLSYEEMLGAVNDYLMASFDRTDWAVRGEVDESSFDDLDEILTRSWKNKQRACRLNHREKSEQDQGQILYSDCMQFAVPVQSMSPPGYFIPGCFHMLADDFVVGWHPGYETKLKGKKVA
;
A
#
# COMPACT_ATOMS: atom_id res chain seq x y z
N MET A 1 -32.21 24.92 -33.38
CA MET A 1 -32.26 24.23 -32.08
C MET A 1 -31.42 25.01 -31.09
N VAL A 2 -32.08 25.72 -30.16
CA VAL A 2 -31.45 26.56 -29.15
C VAL A 2 -31.17 25.68 -27.93
N THR A 3 -29.91 25.54 -27.54
CA THR A 3 -29.48 24.80 -26.34
C THR A 3 -29.69 25.67 -25.10
N SER A 4 -30.68 25.30 -24.30
CA SER A 4 -30.94 25.85 -22.97
C SER A 4 -29.80 25.49 -22.01
N ARG A 5 -28.99 26.47 -21.62
CA ARG A 5 -28.14 26.40 -20.43
C ARG A 5 -29.01 26.69 -19.21
N VAL A 6 -29.43 25.64 -18.50
CA VAL A 6 -30.04 25.77 -17.17
C VAL A 6 -28.93 26.21 -16.21
N LYS A 7 -28.83 27.52 -15.96
CA LYS A 7 -28.08 28.05 -14.82
C LYS A 7 -28.82 27.64 -13.55
N GLY A 8 -28.28 26.69 -12.80
CA GLY A 8 -28.76 26.37 -11.46
C GLY A 8 -28.74 27.63 -10.59
N GLN A 9 -29.88 27.94 -9.96
CA GLN A 9 -29.98 29.02 -8.98
C GLN A 9 -29.03 28.73 -7.80
N PRO A 10 -28.37 29.75 -7.23
CA PRO A 10 -27.60 29.56 -6.01
C PRO A 10 -28.56 29.18 -4.87
N GLN A 11 -28.49 27.93 -4.40
CA GLN A 11 -29.22 27.51 -3.22
C GLN A 11 -28.79 28.39 -2.03
N THR A 12 -29.75 29.09 -1.46
CA THR A 12 -29.59 29.84 -0.22
C THR A 12 -29.23 28.84 0.89
N ARG A 13 -27.99 28.88 1.40
CA ARG A 13 -27.53 28.05 2.54
C ARG A 13 -28.54 28.15 3.67
N ARG A 14 -29.17 27.03 4.04
CA ARG A 14 -30.05 26.99 5.22
C ARG A 14 -29.19 27.20 6.46
N LYS A 15 -29.59 28.11 7.36
CA LYS A 15 -28.84 28.51 8.57
C LYS A 15 -28.57 27.38 9.59
N THR A 16 -29.00 26.15 9.32
CA THR A 16 -28.86 24.97 10.20
C THR A 16 -27.78 23.99 9.73
N GLU A 17 -27.10 24.24 8.62
CA GLU A 17 -26.01 23.38 8.13
C GLU A 17 -24.74 23.59 8.98
N VAL A 18 -24.21 22.51 9.57
CA VAL A 18 -22.95 22.53 10.35
C VAL A 18 -21.89 21.59 9.72
N PRO A 19 -21.56 21.75 8.43
CA PRO A 19 -20.70 20.81 7.69
C PRO A 19 -19.28 20.72 8.26
N GLY A 20 -18.79 21.77 8.92
CA GLY A 20 -17.46 21.78 9.54
C GLY A 20 -17.33 20.83 10.73
N GLN A 21 -18.37 20.68 11.55
CA GLN A 21 -18.37 19.73 12.67
C GLN A 21 -18.44 18.29 12.16
N ALA A 22 -19.34 18.01 11.21
CA ALA A 22 -19.44 16.69 10.59
C ALA A 22 -18.12 16.26 9.92
N LEU A 23 -17.45 17.19 9.23
CA LEU A 23 -16.13 16.94 8.66
C LEU A 23 -15.06 16.71 9.74
N GLY A 24 -15.11 17.44 10.85
CA GLY A 24 -14.21 17.26 11.99
C GLY A 24 -14.28 15.83 12.54
N TYR A 25 -15.48 15.33 12.83
CA TYR A 25 -15.65 13.95 13.30
C TYR A 25 -15.25 12.91 12.24
N SER A 26 -15.62 13.13 10.97
CA SER A 26 -15.23 12.23 9.87
C SER A 26 -13.71 12.15 9.69
N LEU A 27 -13.01 13.27 9.90
CA LEU A 27 -11.54 13.34 9.83
C LEU A 27 -10.88 12.40 10.85
N GLN A 28 -11.43 12.32 12.07
CA GLN A 28 -10.87 11.49 13.14
C GLN A 28 -10.85 10.00 12.75
N PHE A 29 -11.92 9.47 12.16
CA PHE A 29 -11.94 8.07 11.66
C PHE A 29 -10.88 7.81 10.59
N THR A 30 -10.69 8.78 9.69
CA THR A 30 -9.68 8.66 8.62
C THR A 30 -8.28 8.71 9.22
N ARG A 31 -8.06 9.59 10.20
CA ARG A 31 -6.78 9.71 10.91
C ARG A 31 -6.48 8.46 11.74
N LEU A 32 -7.46 7.88 12.42
CA LEU A 32 -7.32 6.61 13.13
C LEU A 32 -6.90 5.49 12.19
N THR A 33 -7.52 5.39 11.01
CA THR A 33 -7.15 4.39 10.00
C THR A 33 -5.70 4.58 9.52
N HIS A 34 -5.30 5.84 9.27
CA HIS A 34 -3.92 6.17 8.91
C HIS A 34 -2.92 5.80 10.02
N MET A 35 -3.26 6.07 11.28
CA MET A 35 -2.41 5.71 12.43
C MET A 35 -2.28 4.19 12.57
N LEU A 36 -3.37 3.44 12.48
CA LEU A 36 -3.35 1.97 12.56
C LEU A 36 -2.46 1.31 11.49
N LEU A 37 -2.36 1.90 10.29
CA LEU A 37 -1.46 1.41 9.24
C LEU A 37 0.02 1.61 9.56
N GLN A 38 0.37 2.65 10.33
CA GLN A 38 1.75 2.99 10.68
C GLN A 38 2.16 2.49 12.07
N ALA A 39 1.19 2.18 12.92
CA ALA A 39 1.43 1.85 14.31
C ALA A 39 2.26 0.54 14.43
N PRO A 40 3.21 0.47 15.40
CA PRO A 40 4.01 -0.73 15.63
C PRO A 40 3.17 -1.95 16.00
N GLU A 41 3.72 -3.14 15.82
CA GLU A 41 3.10 -4.36 16.32
C GLU A 41 2.91 -4.31 17.85
N GLY A 42 1.78 -4.83 18.34
CA GLY A 42 1.44 -4.82 19.77
C GLY A 42 0.85 -3.50 20.28
N SER A 43 0.81 -2.45 19.46
CA SER A 43 0.16 -1.20 19.81
C SER A 43 -1.38 -1.27 19.74
N VAL A 44 -2.03 -0.32 20.39
CA VAL A 44 -3.46 -0.04 20.25
C VAL A 44 -3.67 1.40 19.80
N CYS A 45 -4.72 1.65 19.02
CA CYS A 45 -5.16 3.00 18.69
C CYS A 45 -6.59 3.22 19.17
N SER A 46 -6.89 4.42 19.65
CA SER A 46 -8.20 4.77 20.22
C SER A 46 -8.78 6.03 19.60
N LEU A 47 -10.12 6.12 19.63
CA LEU A 47 -10.90 7.30 19.22
C LEU A 47 -11.58 7.90 20.45
N GLU A 48 -11.48 9.22 20.65
CA GLU A 48 -12.21 9.97 21.69
C GLU A 48 -12.03 9.38 23.12
N LEU A 49 -10.88 8.75 23.38
CA LEU A 49 -10.56 8.13 24.68
C LEU A 49 -9.49 8.93 25.44
N LEU A 50 -8.31 9.11 24.82
CA LEU A 50 -7.19 9.88 25.39
C LEU A 50 -7.05 11.27 24.76
N ASP A 51 -7.38 11.36 23.47
CA ASP A 51 -7.51 12.58 22.66
C ASP A 51 -8.50 12.26 21.53
N ASP A 52 -8.65 13.13 20.52
CA ASP A 52 -9.47 12.82 19.33
C ASP A 52 -9.08 11.45 18.76
N VAL A 53 -7.77 11.22 18.59
CA VAL A 53 -7.19 9.91 18.25
C VAL A 53 -5.90 9.72 19.05
N ALA A 54 -5.63 8.51 19.53
CA ALA A 54 -4.38 8.21 20.22
C ALA A 54 -3.79 6.85 19.82
N GLN A 55 -2.51 6.64 20.09
CA GLN A 55 -1.81 5.37 19.98
C GLN A 55 -1.03 5.08 21.26
N GLU A 56 -1.09 3.85 21.75
CA GLU A 56 -0.27 3.34 22.87
C GLU A 56 0.57 2.16 22.37
N ASP A 57 1.87 2.16 22.64
CA ASP A 57 2.83 1.18 22.07
C ASP A 57 2.99 -0.13 22.87
N GLY A 58 2.27 -0.29 23.97
CA GLY A 58 2.32 -1.46 24.85
C GLY A 58 3.46 -1.47 25.89
N ILE A 59 4.45 -0.56 25.78
CA ILE A 59 5.54 -0.39 26.77
C ILE A 59 5.44 0.94 27.53
N GLY A 60 4.32 1.65 27.36
CA GLY A 60 3.94 2.86 28.07
C GLY A 60 4.23 4.16 27.32
N GLY A 61 4.64 4.08 26.04
CA GLY A 61 4.68 5.24 25.14
C GLY A 61 3.28 5.56 24.62
N VAL A 62 2.94 6.84 24.59
CA VAL A 62 1.65 7.33 24.11
C VAL A 62 1.82 8.44 23.09
N LYS A 63 1.02 8.39 22.02
CA LYS A 63 0.91 9.45 21.05
C LYS A 63 -0.51 9.97 21.05
N LEU A 64 -0.67 11.22 21.46
CA LEU A 64 -1.95 11.94 21.53
C LEU A 64 -2.08 12.81 20.30
N VAL A 65 -3.15 12.63 19.54
CA VAL A 65 -3.35 13.36 18.28
C VAL A 65 -4.65 14.15 18.36
N GLN A 66 -4.51 15.47 18.43
CA GLN A 66 -5.62 16.37 18.25
C GLN A 66 -5.74 16.72 16.76
N SER A 67 -6.89 16.40 16.15
CA SER A 67 -7.14 16.62 14.73
C SER A 67 -7.93 17.90 14.47
N LYS A 68 -7.49 18.73 13.52
CA LYS A 68 -8.16 19.99 13.15
C LYS A 68 -8.37 20.08 11.65
N SER A 69 -9.55 20.55 11.25
CA SER A 69 -9.82 20.95 9.88
C SER A 69 -9.51 22.44 9.69
N ALA A 70 -8.84 22.80 8.59
CA ALA A 70 -8.54 24.18 8.23
C ALA A 70 -9.39 24.71 7.06
N LEU A 71 -10.63 24.23 6.89
CA LEU A 71 -11.50 24.68 5.79
C LEU A 71 -11.98 26.13 5.92
N THR A 72 -12.25 26.59 7.14
CA THR A 72 -12.90 27.89 7.38
C THR A 72 -11.96 28.92 8.00
N ALA A 73 -10.98 28.48 8.77
CA ALA A 73 -10.01 29.33 9.44
C ALA A 73 -8.72 28.53 9.67
N ASN A 74 -7.61 29.24 9.90
CA ASN A 74 -6.37 28.62 10.33
C ASN A 74 -6.50 28.22 11.82
N PRO A 75 -6.54 26.93 12.17
CA PRO A 75 -6.73 26.49 13.55
C PRO A 75 -5.49 26.66 14.42
N VAL A 76 -4.34 27.00 13.82
CA VAL A 76 -3.04 27.14 14.49
C VAL A 76 -2.45 28.54 14.39
N ALA A 77 -3.25 29.52 13.99
CA ALA A 77 -2.83 30.92 14.06
C ALA A 77 -2.52 31.32 15.52
N ASP A 78 -1.62 32.30 15.71
CA ASP A 78 -1.09 32.68 17.03
C ASP A 78 -2.17 33.05 18.06
N ARG A 79 -3.33 33.55 17.61
CA ARG A 79 -4.50 33.89 18.45
C ARG A 79 -5.69 32.98 18.16
N ALA A 80 -5.47 31.77 17.65
CA ALA A 80 -6.55 30.81 17.40
C ALA A 80 -6.99 30.14 18.72
N LYS A 81 -8.29 30.20 19.02
CA LYS A 81 -8.89 29.52 20.18
C LYS A 81 -8.61 28.01 20.16
N SER A 82 -8.65 27.39 18.98
CA SER A 82 -8.38 25.96 18.79
C SER A 82 -6.98 25.55 19.21
N LEU A 83 -5.95 26.35 18.91
CA LEU A 83 -4.57 26.09 19.32
C LEU A 83 -4.44 26.12 20.85
N TRP A 84 -4.81 27.25 21.44
CA TRP A 84 -4.62 27.47 22.88
C TRP A 84 -5.48 26.55 23.74
N LYS A 85 -6.71 26.24 23.31
CA LYS A 85 -7.54 25.24 23.98
C LYS A 85 -6.87 23.86 23.96
N THR A 86 -6.29 23.45 22.84
CA THR A 86 -5.59 22.17 22.73
C THR A 86 -4.37 22.12 23.66
N LEU A 87 -3.50 23.13 23.62
CA LEU A 87 -2.34 23.23 24.52
C LEU A 87 -2.77 23.25 26.00
N SER A 88 -3.82 23.99 26.33
CA SER A 88 -4.39 24.04 27.68
C SER A 88 -4.92 22.67 28.16
N ASN A 89 -5.51 21.88 27.28
CA ASN A 89 -5.96 20.52 27.60
C ASN A 89 -4.78 19.60 27.87
N TRP A 90 -3.73 19.65 27.04
CA TRP A 90 -2.53 18.86 27.27
C TRP A 90 -1.76 19.29 28.51
N VAL A 91 -1.72 20.59 28.83
CA VAL A 91 -1.18 21.09 30.11
C VAL A 91 -1.94 20.53 31.32
N GLU A 92 -3.26 20.36 31.21
CA GLU A 92 -4.04 19.67 32.25
C GLU A 92 -3.68 18.19 32.37
N LEU A 93 -3.53 17.54 31.21
CA LEU A 93 -3.21 16.13 31.14
C LEU A 93 -1.84 15.82 31.76
N ILE A 94 -0.79 16.57 31.41
CA ILE A 94 0.55 16.35 31.96
C ILE A 94 0.65 16.69 33.45
N ALA A 95 -0.26 17.52 33.97
CA ALA A 95 -0.35 17.80 35.40
C ALA A 95 -1.06 16.67 36.17
N SER A 96 -1.67 15.70 35.49
CA SER A 96 -2.35 14.58 36.12
C SER A 96 -1.35 13.63 36.77
N PRO A 97 -1.60 13.16 38.01
CA PRO A 97 -0.70 12.24 38.70
C PRO A 97 -0.44 10.96 37.89
N GLY A 98 0.84 10.61 37.72
CA GLY A 98 1.25 9.38 37.03
C GLY A 98 1.40 9.51 35.50
N PHE A 99 1.12 10.67 34.91
CA PHE A 99 1.39 10.90 33.49
C PHE A 99 2.89 11.13 33.25
N ASP A 100 3.54 10.29 32.43
CA ASP A 100 4.94 10.46 32.05
C ASP A 100 5.06 11.25 30.74
N VAL A 101 5.25 12.56 30.87
CA VAL A 101 5.41 13.47 29.73
C VAL A 101 6.55 13.06 28.80
N ASN A 102 7.61 12.42 29.31
CA ASN A 102 8.78 12.05 28.50
C ASN A 102 8.50 10.88 27.56
N LYS A 103 7.44 10.12 27.81
CA LYS A 103 6.97 9.00 26.96
C LYS A 103 5.80 9.39 26.07
N ALA A 104 5.37 10.65 26.13
CA ALA A 104 4.26 11.15 25.35
C ALA A 104 4.73 11.92 24.11
N ILE A 105 3.99 11.80 23.00
CA ILE A 105 4.08 12.68 21.84
C ILE A 105 2.73 13.43 21.72
N PHE A 106 2.78 14.75 21.58
CA PHE A 106 1.60 15.60 21.42
C PHE A 106 1.53 16.10 19.99
N GLU A 107 0.74 15.44 19.15
CA GLU A 107 0.58 15.81 17.75
C GLU A 107 -0.66 16.69 17.55
N LEU A 108 -0.46 17.89 17.03
CA LEU A 108 -1.54 18.67 16.42
C LEU A 108 -1.55 18.38 14.93
N TYR A 109 -2.49 17.55 14.49
CA TYR A 109 -2.69 17.25 13.08
C TYR A 109 -3.64 18.29 12.47
N VAL A 110 -3.23 18.95 11.39
CA VAL A 110 -4.11 19.82 10.60
C VAL A 110 -4.29 19.24 9.22
N SER A 111 -5.54 19.11 8.76
CA SER A 111 -5.87 18.44 7.50
C SER A 111 -5.27 19.09 6.25
N ARG A 112 -4.71 20.30 6.34
CA ARG A 112 -4.12 21.10 5.25
C ARG A 112 -2.85 21.79 5.74
N PRO A 113 -1.94 22.17 4.83
CA PRO A 113 -0.81 23.02 5.18
C PRO A 113 -1.31 24.37 5.70
N VAL A 114 -0.86 24.73 6.90
CA VAL A 114 -1.11 26.01 7.56
C VAL A 114 0.15 26.41 8.33
N GLU A 115 0.26 27.69 8.66
CA GLU A 115 1.42 28.18 9.41
C GLU A 115 0.98 29.14 10.51
N GLY A 116 1.79 29.21 11.56
CA GLY A 116 1.68 30.20 12.63
C GLY A 116 3.05 30.37 13.28
N PRO A 117 3.56 31.60 13.45
CA PRO A 117 4.85 31.83 14.07
C PRO A 117 5.04 31.11 15.41
N ILE A 118 4.04 31.17 16.30
CA ILE A 118 4.13 30.55 17.63
C ILE A 118 4.13 29.02 17.52
N VAL A 119 3.18 28.44 16.78
CA VAL A 119 3.07 26.97 16.67
C VAL A 119 4.31 26.36 15.96
N ASN A 120 4.86 27.07 14.97
CA ASN A 120 6.08 26.65 14.29
C ASN A 120 7.30 26.74 15.22
N SER A 121 7.38 27.80 16.04
CA SER A 121 8.43 27.92 17.05
C SER A 121 8.35 26.78 18.08
N PHE A 122 7.14 26.40 18.51
CA PHE A 122 6.94 25.26 19.41
C PHE A 122 7.31 23.93 18.74
N ALA A 123 6.86 23.68 17.51
CA ALA A 123 7.15 22.43 16.80
C ALA A 123 8.65 22.23 16.50
N ASN A 124 9.42 23.32 16.40
CA ASN A 124 10.86 23.26 16.14
C ASN A 124 11.71 23.22 17.42
N ALA A 125 11.10 23.35 18.61
CA ALA A 125 11.81 23.35 19.88
C ALA A 125 11.96 21.92 20.42
N ASN A 126 13.14 21.33 20.23
CA ASN A 126 13.43 19.93 20.57
C ASN A 126 14.33 19.75 21.81
N THR A 127 14.60 20.84 22.54
CA THR A 127 15.35 20.84 23.80
C THR A 127 14.66 21.74 24.80
N GLN A 128 14.83 21.50 26.11
CA GLN A 128 14.22 22.33 27.15
C GLN A 128 14.64 23.81 27.03
N GLU A 129 15.88 24.09 26.62
CA GLU A 129 16.34 25.45 26.39
C GLU A 129 15.60 26.11 25.20
N SER A 130 15.51 25.43 24.05
CA SER A 130 14.78 25.96 22.90
C SER A 130 13.28 26.09 23.18
N ALA A 131 12.69 25.17 23.95
CA ALA A 131 11.31 25.23 24.41
C ALA A 131 11.08 26.44 25.32
N ARG A 132 11.95 26.68 26.30
CA ARG A 132 11.89 27.86 27.17
C ARG A 132 11.94 29.17 26.38
N VAL A 133 12.86 29.25 25.41
CA VAL A 133 13.00 30.42 24.54
C VAL A 133 11.73 30.62 23.70
N ALA A 134 11.20 29.56 23.11
CA ALA A 134 9.98 29.60 22.32
C ALA A 134 8.76 30.05 23.15
N ILE A 135 8.59 29.50 24.36
CA ILE A 135 7.53 29.88 25.31
C ILE A 135 7.66 31.35 25.70
N ALA A 136 8.88 31.82 26.00
CA ALA A 136 9.12 33.23 26.35
C ALA A 136 8.81 34.17 25.17
N GLN A 137 9.20 33.81 23.95
CA GLN A 137 8.88 34.57 22.74
C GLN A 137 7.37 34.62 22.49
N ALA A 138 6.68 33.49 22.61
CA ALA A 138 5.22 33.42 22.48
C ALA A 138 4.52 34.29 23.53
N ARG A 139 5.00 34.25 24.79
CA ARG A 139 4.49 35.10 25.87
C ARG A 139 4.70 36.57 25.56
N THR A 140 5.88 36.98 25.10
CA THR A 140 6.16 38.36 24.69
C THR A 140 5.28 38.79 23.50
N ALA A 141 5.08 37.92 22.51
CA ALA A 141 4.24 38.22 21.35
C ALA A 141 2.76 38.43 21.71
N LEU A 142 2.25 37.70 22.69
CA LEU A 142 0.85 37.75 23.09
C LEU A 142 0.56 38.74 24.22
N TRP A 143 1.45 38.83 25.21
CA TRP A 143 1.25 39.65 26.39
C TRP A 143 2.12 40.90 26.41
N GLY A 144 3.18 41.00 25.60
CA GLY A 144 4.16 42.08 25.68
C GLY A 144 5.28 41.75 26.68
N ASN A 145 6.21 42.68 26.87
CA ASN A 145 7.39 42.45 27.71
C ASN A 145 7.03 42.41 29.21
N ALA A 146 7.69 41.51 29.95
CA ALA A 146 7.65 41.52 31.41
C ALA A 146 8.31 42.80 31.96
N PRO A 147 7.90 43.30 33.15
CA PRO A 147 6.83 42.78 34.00
C PRO A 147 5.42 43.32 33.65
N HIS A 148 5.33 44.28 32.73
CA HIS A 148 4.10 45.06 32.50
C HIS A 148 3.04 44.32 31.69
N PHE A 149 3.45 43.49 30.72
CA PHE A 149 2.54 42.70 29.89
C PHE A 149 1.41 43.54 29.25
N ASP A 150 1.78 44.63 28.57
CA ASP A 150 0.85 45.65 28.06
C ASP A 150 -0.21 45.14 27.06
N PHE A 151 0.08 44.05 26.33
CA PHE A 151 -0.83 43.47 25.33
C PHE A 151 -1.80 42.44 25.91
N ARG A 152 -1.63 42.06 27.18
CA ARG A 152 -2.46 41.03 27.82
C ARG A 152 -3.95 41.37 27.82
N LYS A 153 -4.29 42.66 27.94
CA LYS A 153 -5.67 43.19 27.86
C LYS A 153 -6.29 43.11 26.46
N ASP A 154 -5.47 42.99 25.42
CA ASP A 154 -5.91 42.95 24.01
C ASP A 154 -6.25 41.52 23.56
N ILE A 155 -6.04 40.53 24.43
CA ILE A 155 -6.42 39.14 24.21
C ILE A 155 -7.93 38.99 24.43
N SER A 156 -8.61 38.37 23.46
CA SER A 156 -10.04 38.07 23.56
C SER A 156 -10.35 37.25 24.82
N ALA A 157 -11.45 37.60 25.50
CA ALA A 157 -11.94 36.89 26.69
C ALA A 157 -12.20 35.39 26.45
N GLU A 158 -12.48 34.99 25.20
CA GLU A 158 -12.68 33.57 24.85
C GLU A 158 -11.40 32.74 24.83
N ILE A 159 -10.23 33.38 24.74
CA ILE A 159 -8.93 32.73 24.54
C ILE A 159 -8.02 32.95 25.75
N ALA A 160 -8.15 34.10 26.41
CA ALA A 160 -7.38 34.48 27.59
C ALA A 160 -7.24 33.36 28.66
N PRO A 161 -8.32 32.65 29.07
CA PRO A 161 -8.20 31.60 30.08
C PRO A 161 -7.26 30.45 29.68
N TYR A 162 -7.25 30.08 28.39
CA TYR A 162 -6.40 29.01 27.88
C TYR A 162 -4.93 29.44 27.82
N ILE A 163 -4.67 30.67 27.35
CA ILE A 163 -3.31 31.24 27.31
C ILE A 163 -2.77 31.36 28.74
N GLU A 164 -3.60 31.86 29.67
CA GLU A 164 -3.25 31.99 31.07
C GLU A 164 -2.79 30.66 31.65
N LYS A 165 -3.60 29.60 31.45
CA LYS A 165 -3.27 28.27 31.96
C LYS A 165 -1.93 27.76 31.43
N VAL A 166 -1.66 27.93 30.13
CA VAL A 166 -0.40 27.47 29.52
C VAL A 166 0.80 28.23 30.09
N PHE A 167 0.72 29.57 30.22
CA PHE A 167 1.86 30.38 30.67
C PHE A 167 2.05 30.45 32.19
N THR A 168 1.10 29.97 32.98
CA THR A 168 1.17 29.94 34.45
C THR A 168 1.32 28.53 35.03
N ALA A 169 1.24 27.49 34.21
CA ALA A 169 1.53 26.12 34.60
C ALA A 169 3.01 25.93 34.97
N ASP A 170 3.33 24.75 35.52
CA ASP A 170 4.71 24.38 35.87
C ASP A 170 5.64 24.54 34.65
N PRO A 171 6.62 25.45 34.69
CA PRO A 171 7.49 25.71 33.55
C PRO A 171 8.21 24.47 33.04
N ASP A 172 8.63 23.57 33.92
CA ASP A 172 9.37 22.37 33.54
C ASP A 172 8.46 21.36 32.80
N LEU A 173 7.21 21.21 33.24
CA LEU A 173 6.23 20.38 32.52
C LEU A 173 5.87 20.96 31.15
N VAL A 174 5.68 22.29 31.06
CA VAL A 174 5.37 22.94 29.78
C VAL A 174 6.55 22.87 28.83
N GLU A 175 7.78 23.08 29.31
CA GLU A 175 9.01 22.90 28.51
C GLU A 175 9.07 21.49 27.91
N ARG A 176 8.83 20.44 28.72
CA ARG A 176 8.81 19.05 28.24
C ARG A 176 7.67 18.75 27.27
N LEU A 177 6.47 19.31 27.50
CA LEU A 177 5.36 19.19 26.55
C LEU A 177 5.75 19.77 25.19
N ILE A 178 6.36 20.95 25.17
CA ILE A 178 6.80 21.61 23.93
C ILE A 178 7.91 20.81 23.26
N CYS A 179 8.87 20.24 24.00
CA CYS A 179 9.88 19.33 23.43
C CYS A 179 9.26 18.14 22.69
N ASN A 180 8.09 17.67 23.16
CA ASN A 180 7.39 16.51 22.62
C ASN A 180 6.20 16.89 21.71
N PHE A 181 6.06 18.18 21.37
CA PHE A 181 5.01 18.69 20.51
C PHE A 181 5.38 18.52 19.03
N GLN A 182 4.41 18.10 18.22
CA GLN A 182 4.56 17.95 16.78
C GLN A 182 3.40 18.63 16.06
N LEU A 183 3.71 19.39 15.01
CA LEU A 183 2.74 19.90 14.06
C LEU A 183 2.83 19.07 12.78
N THR A 184 1.75 18.36 12.43
CA THR A 184 1.68 17.56 11.20
C THR A 184 0.60 18.09 10.26
N HIS A 185 0.90 18.13 8.97
CA HIS A 185 -0.02 18.59 7.93
C HIS A 185 -0.44 17.45 7.00
N GLY A 186 -1.73 17.33 6.75
CA GLY A 186 -2.26 16.58 5.62
C GLY A 186 -2.18 17.38 4.32
N SER A 187 -2.37 16.71 3.19
CA SER A 187 -2.38 17.35 1.86
C SER A 187 -3.58 18.28 1.61
N GLY A 188 -4.61 18.18 2.45
CA GLY A 188 -5.94 18.73 2.20
C GLY A 188 -6.99 17.72 1.83
N SER A 189 -6.56 16.48 1.55
CA SER A 189 -7.41 15.31 1.38
C SER A 189 -6.86 14.15 2.22
N PRO A 190 -7.38 13.94 3.45
CA PRO A 190 -6.99 12.81 4.29
C PRO A 190 -7.15 11.44 3.60
N GLN A 191 -8.11 11.33 2.69
CA GLN A 191 -8.28 10.13 1.87
C GLN A 191 -7.11 9.94 0.88
N ALA A 192 -6.64 11.02 0.24
CA ALA A 192 -5.48 10.95 -0.64
C ALA A 192 -4.20 10.65 0.14
N ASP A 193 -4.07 11.19 1.37
CA ASP A 193 -2.95 10.89 2.27
C ASP A 193 -2.92 9.40 2.63
N LEU A 194 -4.09 8.81 2.92
CA LEU A 194 -4.24 7.38 3.19
C LEU A 194 -3.90 6.52 1.96
N GLU A 195 -4.38 6.89 0.78
CA GLU A 195 -4.04 6.20 -0.47
C GLU A 195 -2.54 6.30 -0.80
N ALA A 196 -1.90 7.45 -0.53
CA ALA A 196 -0.47 7.62 -0.68
C ALA A 196 0.32 6.67 0.22
N LEU A 197 -0.11 6.52 1.47
CA LEU A 197 0.46 5.55 2.41
C LEU A 197 0.29 4.10 1.90
N VAL A 198 -0.93 3.69 1.55
CA VAL A 198 -1.18 2.32 1.09
C VAL A 198 -0.44 1.99 -0.21
N ARG A 199 -0.24 2.97 -1.10
CA ARG A 199 0.55 2.80 -2.33
C ARG A 199 2.02 2.49 -2.07
N SER A 200 2.54 2.80 -0.88
CA SER A 200 3.91 2.45 -0.49
C SER A 200 4.04 1.00 0.01
N HIS A 201 2.92 0.30 0.24
CA HIS A 201 2.89 -1.10 0.64
C HIS A 201 2.99 -2.04 -0.59
N PRO A 202 3.33 -3.32 -0.42
CA PRO A 202 3.39 -4.30 -1.50
C PRO A 202 1.97 -4.73 -1.92
N VAL A 203 1.24 -3.83 -2.59
CA VAL A 203 -0.12 -4.05 -3.10
C VAL A 203 -0.23 -3.51 -4.53
N SER A 204 -1.08 -4.12 -5.35
CA SER A 204 -1.32 -3.64 -6.71
C SER A 204 -1.82 -2.17 -6.71
N PRO A 205 -1.21 -1.26 -7.51
CA PRO A 205 -1.62 0.15 -7.57
C PRO A 205 -3.09 0.37 -7.93
N SER A 206 -3.67 -0.53 -8.75
CA SER A 206 -5.08 -0.50 -9.15
C SER A 206 -6.05 -0.83 -8.01
N LYS A 207 -5.56 -1.43 -6.92
CA LYS A 207 -6.36 -1.87 -5.76
C LYS A 207 -6.31 -0.89 -4.58
N VAL A 208 -5.43 0.10 -4.62
CA VAL A 208 -5.20 1.05 -3.51
C VAL A 208 -6.49 1.72 -3.02
N CYS A 209 -7.33 2.21 -3.95
CA CYS A 209 -8.59 2.87 -3.59
C CYS A 209 -9.57 1.89 -2.92
N ASP A 210 -9.71 0.68 -3.45
CA ASP A 210 -10.57 -0.37 -2.88
C ASP A 210 -10.12 -0.76 -1.46
N ILE A 211 -8.80 -0.88 -1.25
CA ILE A 211 -8.21 -1.14 0.07
C ILE A 211 -8.56 -0.03 1.05
N CYS A 212 -8.30 1.23 0.68
CA CYS A 212 -8.52 2.38 1.56
C CYS A 212 -10.00 2.49 1.95
N ASN A 213 -10.91 2.35 0.97
CA ASN A 213 -12.35 2.38 1.21
C ASN A 213 -12.79 1.26 2.17
N HIS A 214 -12.26 0.05 1.98
CA HIS A 214 -12.55 -1.08 2.87
C HIS A 214 -12.07 -0.82 4.29
N LEU A 215 -10.81 -0.42 4.47
CA LEU A 215 -10.22 -0.18 5.78
C LEU A 215 -10.94 0.92 6.54
N CYS A 216 -11.20 2.07 5.90
CA CYS A 216 -11.98 3.16 6.48
C CYS A 216 -13.39 2.68 6.91
N GLY A 217 -14.04 1.88 6.07
CA GLY A 217 -15.35 1.30 6.37
C GLY A 217 -15.32 0.36 7.57
N GLN A 218 -14.30 -0.52 7.65
CA GLN A 218 -14.13 -1.46 8.76
C GLN A 218 -13.85 -0.73 10.08
N VAL A 219 -12.90 0.21 10.08
CA VAL A 219 -12.56 1.01 11.27
C VAL A 219 -13.80 1.74 11.77
N LYS A 220 -14.51 2.44 10.88
CA LYS A 220 -15.72 3.16 11.27
C LYS A 220 -16.76 2.23 11.89
N ARG A 221 -17.12 1.14 11.19
CA ARG A 221 -18.11 0.18 11.67
C ARG A 221 -17.72 -0.43 13.01
N HIS A 222 -16.45 -0.79 13.19
CA HIS A 222 -15.96 -1.38 14.42
C HIS A 222 -16.08 -0.43 15.61
N ILE A 223 -15.65 0.82 15.42
CA ILE A 223 -15.77 1.85 16.44
C ILE A 223 -17.24 2.15 16.77
N ASP A 224 -18.11 2.28 15.76
CA ASP A 224 -19.54 2.50 15.99
C ASP A 224 -20.13 1.39 16.89
N MET A 225 -19.80 0.11 16.62
CA MET A 225 -20.26 -1.02 17.42
C MET A 225 -19.74 -0.99 18.86
N LEU A 226 -18.49 -0.57 19.09
CA LEU A 226 -17.94 -0.41 20.44
C LEU A 226 -18.68 0.68 21.21
N LEU A 227 -18.91 1.83 20.57
CA LEU A 227 -19.63 2.95 21.17
C LEU A 227 -21.09 2.59 21.48
N GLU A 228 -21.78 1.90 20.57
CA GLU A 228 -23.14 1.39 20.78
C GLU A 228 -23.22 0.43 21.98
N ALA A 229 -22.17 -0.36 22.22
CA ALA A 229 -22.04 -1.28 23.35
C ALA A 229 -21.53 -0.61 24.64
N GLY A 230 -21.27 0.71 24.63
CA GLY A 230 -20.69 1.44 25.76
C GLY A 230 -19.26 1.01 26.11
N GLN A 231 -18.55 0.41 25.16
CA GLN A 231 -17.15 -0.02 25.30
C GLN A 231 -16.19 1.09 24.86
N PRO A 232 -14.94 1.10 25.37
CA PRO A 232 -13.92 2.01 24.87
C PRO A 232 -13.68 1.80 23.37
N ALA A 233 -13.62 2.90 22.62
CA ALA A 233 -13.40 2.90 21.17
C ALA A 233 -11.92 2.66 20.83
N VAL A 234 -11.45 1.43 21.07
CA VAL A 234 -10.05 1.01 20.93
C VAL A 234 -9.96 -0.11 19.89
N ILE A 235 -8.96 -0.04 19.02
CA ILE A 235 -8.62 -1.08 18.04
C ILE A 235 -7.18 -1.51 18.29
N ALA A 236 -6.97 -2.82 18.52
CA ALA A 236 -5.63 -3.37 18.53
C ALA A 236 -5.05 -3.37 17.12
N ARG A 237 -3.80 -2.92 16.98
CA ARG A 237 -3.12 -2.85 15.68
C ARG A 237 -3.06 -4.22 15.00
N ASN A 238 -2.87 -5.29 15.77
CA ASN A 238 -2.77 -6.64 15.24
C ASN A 238 -4.09 -7.13 14.63
N ASP A 239 -5.24 -6.81 15.25
CA ASP A 239 -6.56 -7.13 14.71
C ASP A 239 -6.82 -6.36 13.41
N PHE A 240 -6.50 -5.06 13.39
CA PHE A 240 -6.56 -4.25 12.18
C PHE A 240 -5.67 -4.82 11.06
N HIS A 241 -4.46 -5.28 11.39
CA HIS A 241 -3.53 -5.85 10.43
C HIS A 241 -4.07 -7.15 9.80
N ILE A 242 -4.80 -7.97 10.56
CA ILE A 242 -5.51 -9.14 10.04
C ILE A 242 -6.59 -8.72 9.04
N TRP A 243 -7.38 -7.68 9.35
CA TRP A 243 -8.39 -7.16 8.41
C TRP A 243 -7.74 -6.64 7.12
N TYR A 244 -6.63 -5.92 7.24
CA TYR A 244 -5.88 -5.40 6.10
C TYR A 244 -5.34 -6.50 5.20
N THR A 245 -4.55 -7.41 5.76
CA THR A 245 -3.88 -8.47 4.99
C THR A 245 -4.87 -9.44 4.36
N SER A 246 -5.93 -9.82 5.07
CA SER A 246 -6.97 -10.70 4.52
C SER A 246 -7.74 -10.04 3.37
N PHE A 247 -8.00 -8.74 3.43
CA PHE A 247 -8.67 -8.03 2.35
C PHE A 247 -7.76 -7.85 1.14
N VAL A 248 -6.48 -7.49 1.34
CA VAL A 248 -5.48 -7.45 0.26
C VAL A 248 -5.40 -8.80 -0.45
N GLN A 249 -5.21 -9.89 0.29
CA GLN A 249 -5.17 -11.24 -0.27
C GLN A 249 -6.47 -11.66 -0.99
N LYS A 250 -7.60 -11.03 -0.68
CA LYS A 250 -8.87 -11.29 -1.36
C LYS A 250 -8.93 -10.57 -2.71
N ILE A 251 -8.52 -9.31 -2.76
CA ILE A 251 -8.71 -8.45 -3.95
C ILE A 251 -7.52 -8.44 -4.90
N ASP A 252 -6.33 -8.81 -4.42
CA ASP A 252 -5.08 -8.83 -5.17
C ASP A 252 -4.82 -10.19 -5.83
N ARG A 253 -5.82 -11.08 -5.84
CA ARG A 253 -5.80 -12.30 -6.64
C ARG A 253 -5.97 -11.94 -8.11
N GLN A 254 -4.88 -11.56 -8.76
CA GLN A 254 -4.83 -11.60 -10.21
C GLN A 254 -4.87 -13.08 -10.60
N THR A 255 -5.98 -13.58 -11.15
CA THR A 255 -6.15 -15.01 -11.47
C THR A 255 -5.62 -15.38 -12.86
N VAL A 256 -5.21 -14.39 -13.64
CA VAL A 256 -4.81 -14.53 -15.04
C VAL A 256 -3.54 -13.72 -15.28
N LEU A 257 -2.53 -14.35 -15.87
CA LEU A 257 -1.35 -13.68 -16.38
C LEU A 257 -1.62 -13.18 -17.79
N SER A 258 -1.41 -11.90 -18.00
CA SER A 258 -1.64 -11.26 -19.29
C SER A 258 -0.35 -11.22 -20.09
N SER A 259 -0.41 -11.70 -21.32
CA SER A 259 0.65 -11.51 -22.31
C SER A 259 0.87 -10.04 -22.64
N ARG A 260 2.12 -9.65 -22.84
CA ARG A 260 2.48 -8.44 -23.59
C ARG A 260 3.37 -8.75 -24.80
N ALA A 261 3.69 -10.02 -25.02
CA ALA A 261 4.42 -10.48 -26.18
C ALA A 261 3.64 -10.17 -27.48
N GLN A 262 4.37 -9.72 -28.50
CA GLN A 262 3.84 -9.63 -29.86
C GLN A 262 4.26 -10.86 -30.63
N ALA A 263 3.33 -11.42 -31.41
CA ALA A 263 3.66 -12.51 -32.32
C ALA A 263 4.77 -12.05 -33.29
N PRO A 264 5.90 -12.78 -33.38
CA PRO A 264 6.98 -12.46 -34.29
C PRO A 264 6.51 -12.57 -35.74
N SER A 265 7.15 -11.83 -36.66
CA SER A 265 6.93 -12.02 -38.08
C SER A 265 7.46 -13.38 -38.53
N GLU A 266 6.98 -13.90 -39.67
CA GLU A 266 7.54 -15.13 -40.25
C GLU A 266 9.04 -15.00 -40.54
N GLU A 267 9.50 -13.81 -40.95
CA GLU A 267 10.92 -13.55 -41.22
C GLU A 267 11.77 -13.74 -39.97
N VAL A 268 11.34 -13.16 -38.84
CA VAL A 268 12.00 -13.36 -37.54
C VAL A 268 11.94 -14.82 -37.11
N SER A 269 10.78 -15.48 -37.28
CA SER A 269 10.60 -16.87 -36.88
C SER A 269 11.52 -17.83 -37.67
N ARG A 270 11.82 -17.51 -38.93
CA ARG A 270 12.74 -18.30 -39.76
C ARG A 270 14.17 -18.31 -39.24
N GLU A 271 14.60 -17.26 -38.54
CA GLU A 271 15.96 -17.16 -37.99
C GLU A 271 16.21 -18.18 -36.88
N TYR A 272 15.17 -18.65 -36.19
CA TYR A 272 15.22 -19.61 -35.08
C TYR A 272 15.02 -21.07 -35.52
N LEU A 273 14.74 -21.32 -36.80
CA LEU A 273 14.67 -22.70 -37.35
C LEU A 273 15.92 -23.57 -37.08
N PRO A 274 17.14 -23.02 -36.94
CA PRO A 274 18.32 -23.81 -36.57
C PRO A 274 18.36 -24.26 -35.11
N ASP A 275 17.42 -23.85 -34.25
CA ASP A 275 17.45 -24.15 -32.82
C ASP A 275 17.22 -25.64 -32.53
N ASN A 276 17.70 -26.11 -31.37
CA ASN A 276 17.68 -27.52 -31.03
C ASN A 276 16.25 -28.03 -30.92
N PHE A 277 15.33 -27.25 -30.35
CA PHE A 277 13.92 -27.65 -30.24
C PHE A 277 13.25 -27.81 -31.61
N VAL A 278 13.57 -26.96 -32.60
CA VAL A 278 13.06 -27.08 -33.98
C VAL A 278 13.66 -28.30 -34.67
N LYS A 279 14.96 -28.56 -34.49
CA LYS A 279 15.60 -29.79 -34.98
C LYS A 279 14.96 -31.05 -34.38
N GLN A 280 14.50 -31.00 -33.12
CA GLN A 280 13.75 -32.10 -32.52
C GLN A 280 12.40 -32.31 -33.22
N MET A 281 11.71 -31.24 -33.62
CA MET A 281 10.44 -31.30 -34.37
C MET A 281 10.62 -31.87 -35.78
N ASP A 282 11.71 -31.51 -36.45
CA ASP A 282 12.06 -32.06 -37.77
C ASP A 282 12.27 -33.58 -37.72
N ILE A 283 12.93 -34.09 -36.69
CA ILE A 283 13.15 -35.54 -36.51
C ILE A 283 11.83 -36.32 -36.28
N ILE A 284 10.84 -35.69 -35.65
CA ILE A 284 9.51 -36.30 -35.50
C ILE A 284 8.60 -35.99 -36.72
N GLY A 285 9.11 -35.24 -37.71
CA GLY A 285 8.44 -34.90 -38.95
C GLY A 285 7.17 -34.06 -38.79
N LEU A 286 7.22 -33.04 -37.94
CA LEU A 286 6.20 -31.98 -37.98
C LEU A 286 6.31 -31.19 -39.28
N SER A 287 5.20 -30.58 -39.69
CA SER A 287 5.17 -29.69 -40.85
C SER A 287 5.87 -28.35 -40.58
N TYR A 288 6.27 -27.67 -41.65
CA TYR A 288 6.89 -26.34 -41.55
C TYR A 288 5.97 -25.32 -40.85
N GLU A 289 4.66 -25.40 -41.08
CA GLU A 289 3.67 -24.53 -40.44
C GLU A 289 3.60 -24.76 -38.93
N GLU A 290 3.61 -26.03 -38.49
CA GLU A 290 3.64 -26.38 -37.06
C GLU A 290 4.94 -25.91 -36.39
N MET A 291 6.08 -26.01 -37.09
CA MET A 291 7.36 -25.50 -36.58
C MET A 291 7.34 -23.98 -36.41
N LEU A 292 6.76 -23.22 -37.36
CA LEU A 292 6.61 -21.78 -37.22
C LEU A 292 5.71 -21.40 -36.04
N GLY A 293 4.62 -22.14 -35.82
CA GLY A 293 3.76 -21.97 -34.64
C GLY A 293 4.53 -22.19 -33.33
N ALA A 294 5.34 -23.24 -33.26
CA ALA A 294 6.16 -23.52 -32.10
C ALA A 294 7.25 -22.47 -31.82
N VAL A 295 7.85 -21.90 -32.87
CA VAL A 295 8.81 -20.79 -32.73
C VAL A 295 8.11 -19.55 -32.15
N ASN A 296 6.89 -19.27 -32.58
CA ASN A 296 6.08 -18.18 -32.04
C ASN A 296 5.83 -18.39 -30.54
N ASP A 297 5.34 -19.57 -30.15
CA ASP A 297 5.08 -19.93 -28.75
C ASP A 297 6.35 -19.79 -27.88
N TYR A 298 7.50 -20.26 -28.38
CA TYR A 298 8.81 -20.14 -27.72
C TYR A 298 9.19 -18.67 -27.47
N LEU A 299 9.15 -17.83 -28.52
CA LEU A 299 9.54 -16.43 -28.43
C LEU A 299 8.61 -15.63 -27.50
N MET A 300 7.30 -15.88 -27.60
CA MET A 300 6.33 -15.21 -26.75
C MET A 300 6.46 -15.65 -25.28
N ALA A 301 6.65 -16.94 -25.01
CA ALA A 301 6.85 -17.43 -23.65
C ALA A 301 8.15 -16.91 -23.02
N SER A 302 9.24 -16.86 -23.79
CA SER A 302 10.53 -16.31 -23.34
C SER A 302 10.42 -14.82 -22.99
N PHE A 303 9.71 -14.05 -23.84
CA PHE A 303 9.41 -12.65 -23.55
C PHE A 303 8.58 -12.50 -22.28
N ASP A 304 7.49 -13.25 -22.14
CA ASP A 304 6.58 -13.13 -20.99
C ASP A 304 7.25 -13.57 -19.68
N ARG A 305 8.11 -14.60 -19.66
CA ARG A 305 8.91 -14.96 -18.47
C ARG A 305 9.71 -13.74 -17.98
N THR A 306 10.35 -13.05 -18.91
CA THR A 306 11.16 -11.86 -18.61
C THR A 306 10.28 -10.69 -18.17
N ASP A 307 9.21 -10.37 -18.91
CA ASP A 307 8.33 -9.23 -18.62
C ASP A 307 7.60 -9.41 -17.28
N TRP A 308 7.08 -10.60 -16.98
CA TRP A 308 6.41 -10.89 -15.71
C TRP A 308 7.37 -10.83 -14.51
N ALA A 309 8.61 -11.34 -14.64
CA ALA A 309 9.62 -11.21 -13.59
C ALA A 309 10.01 -9.75 -13.34
N VAL A 310 10.34 -9.00 -14.40
CA VAL A 310 10.78 -7.60 -14.28
C VAL A 310 9.70 -6.71 -13.67
N ARG A 311 8.42 -7.02 -13.91
CA ARG A 311 7.28 -6.29 -13.35
C ARG A 311 6.85 -6.77 -11.96
N GLY A 312 7.44 -7.84 -11.45
CA GLY A 312 7.04 -8.46 -10.18
C GLY A 312 5.65 -9.09 -10.22
N GLU A 313 5.16 -9.44 -11.42
CA GLU A 313 3.89 -10.17 -11.59
C GLU A 313 4.08 -11.65 -11.23
N VAL A 314 5.27 -12.20 -11.49
CA VAL A 314 5.67 -13.56 -11.10
C VAL A 314 7.05 -13.48 -10.47
N ASP A 315 7.27 -14.21 -9.38
CA ASP A 315 8.61 -14.35 -8.79
C ASP A 315 9.47 -15.23 -9.70
N GLU A 316 10.72 -14.80 -9.95
CA GLU A 316 11.62 -15.50 -10.88
C GLU A 316 11.83 -16.98 -10.50
N SER A 317 11.88 -17.31 -9.22
CA SER A 317 12.05 -18.71 -8.76
C SER A 317 10.85 -19.59 -9.11
N SER A 318 9.67 -19.00 -9.34
CA SER A 318 8.47 -19.75 -9.73
C SER A 318 8.59 -20.33 -11.14
N PHE A 319 9.51 -19.82 -11.95
CA PHE A 319 9.82 -20.40 -13.25
C PHE A 319 10.70 -21.65 -13.14
N ASP A 320 11.60 -21.72 -12.15
CA ASP A 320 12.34 -22.95 -11.85
C ASP A 320 11.38 -24.06 -11.40
N ASP A 321 10.46 -23.73 -10.48
CA ASP A 321 9.39 -24.65 -10.04
C ASP A 321 8.53 -25.14 -11.22
N LEU A 322 8.20 -24.22 -12.14
CA LEU A 322 7.47 -24.57 -13.36
C LEU A 322 8.27 -25.56 -14.22
N ASP A 323 9.55 -25.29 -14.46
CA ASP A 323 10.41 -26.11 -15.29
C ASP A 323 10.57 -27.54 -14.71
N GLU A 324 10.62 -27.67 -13.38
CA GLU A 324 10.57 -28.96 -12.69
C GLU A 324 9.24 -29.71 -12.93
N ILE A 325 8.11 -29.00 -12.83
CA ILE A 325 6.77 -29.57 -13.09
C ILE A 325 6.65 -30.04 -14.53
N LEU A 326 7.07 -29.22 -15.50
CA LEU A 326 7.05 -29.55 -16.92
C LEU A 326 7.94 -30.76 -17.22
N THR A 327 9.16 -30.78 -16.69
CA THR A 327 10.10 -31.90 -16.83
C THR A 327 9.52 -33.20 -16.27
N ARG A 328 8.90 -33.15 -15.07
CA ARG A 328 8.24 -34.31 -14.46
C ARG A 328 7.04 -34.78 -15.27
N SER A 329 6.22 -33.86 -15.77
CA SER A 329 5.05 -34.15 -16.61
C SER A 329 5.48 -34.84 -17.91
N TRP A 330 6.50 -34.30 -18.58
CA TRP A 330 7.10 -34.89 -19.77
C TRP A 330 7.62 -36.32 -19.52
N LYS A 331 8.37 -36.56 -18.44
CA LYS A 331 8.86 -37.92 -18.09
C LYS A 331 7.72 -38.92 -17.95
N ASN A 332 6.62 -38.52 -17.30
CA ASN A 332 5.44 -39.37 -17.12
C ASN A 332 4.75 -39.65 -18.46
N LYS A 333 4.55 -38.62 -19.30
CA LYS A 333 3.94 -38.74 -20.63
C LYS A 333 4.80 -39.58 -21.57
N GLN A 334 6.12 -39.40 -21.56
CA GLN A 334 7.06 -40.20 -22.34
C GLN A 334 6.98 -41.69 -21.95
N ARG A 335 6.96 -41.98 -20.65
CA ARG A 335 6.81 -43.35 -20.16
C ARG A 335 5.49 -43.97 -20.61
N ALA A 336 4.38 -43.22 -20.50
CA ALA A 336 3.06 -43.70 -20.96
C ALA A 336 3.04 -43.97 -22.46
N CYS A 337 3.58 -43.05 -23.27
CA CYS A 337 3.67 -43.20 -24.72
C CYS A 337 4.47 -44.47 -25.11
N ARG A 338 5.63 -44.71 -24.48
CA ARG A 338 6.45 -45.92 -24.70
C ARG A 338 5.79 -47.22 -24.27
N LEU A 339 4.78 -47.18 -23.39
CA LEU A 339 4.04 -48.36 -22.97
C LEU A 339 2.86 -48.64 -23.92
N ASN A 340 2.16 -47.59 -24.34
CA ASN A 340 0.91 -47.68 -25.07
C ASN A 340 1.07 -47.73 -26.59
N HIS A 341 2.22 -47.31 -27.14
CA HIS A 341 2.43 -47.14 -28.58
C HIS A 341 3.73 -47.81 -29.08
N ARG A 342 4.09 -48.97 -28.53
CA ARG A 342 5.33 -49.68 -28.88
C ARG A 342 5.38 -50.14 -30.34
N GLU A 343 4.22 -50.39 -30.92
CA GLU A 343 4.01 -50.83 -32.29
C GLU A 343 4.19 -49.70 -33.33
N LYS A 344 4.13 -48.44 -32.89
CA LYS A 344 4.29 -47.28 -33.76
C LYS A 344 5.76 -46.95 -33.99
N SER A 345 6.05 -46.26 -35.10
CA SER A 345 7.40 -45.78 -35.39
C SER A 345 7.90 -44.82 -34.29
N GLU A 346 9.21 -44.71 -34.12
CA GLU A 346 9.79 -43.75 -33.15
C GLU A 346 9.38 -42.30 -33.45
N GLN A 347 9.14 -42.00 -34.73
CA GLN A 347 8.65 -40.73 -35.22
C GLN A 347 7.21 -40.48 -34.74
N ASP A 348 6.29 -41.44 -34.94
CA ASP A 348 4.90 -41.34 -34.50
C ASP A 348 4.78 -41.26 -32.97
N GLN A 349 5.61 -42.02 -32.24
CA GLN A 349 5.69 -41.92 -30.79
C GLN A 349 6.11 -40.51 -30.35
N GLY A 350 7.04 -39.89 -31.08
CA GLY A 350 7.46 -38.51 -30.83
C GLY A 350 6.35 -37.49 -31.07
N GLN A 351 5.57 -37.65 -32.14
CA GLN A 351 4.41 -36.78 -32.42
C GLN A 351 3.32 -36.89 -31.34
N ILE A 352 3.04 -38.11 -30.86
CA ILE A 352 2.05 -38.34 -29.79
C ILE A 352 2.52 -37.68 -28.49
N LEU A 353 3.78 -37.91 -28.09
CA LEU A 353 4.34 -37.28 -26.90
C LEU A 353 4.32 -35.76 -26.99
N TYR A 354 4.70 -35.21 -28.15
CA TYR A 354 4.67 -33.78 -28.41
C TYR A 354 3.25 -33.22 -28.23
N SER A 355 2.26 -33.79 -28.91
CA SER A 355 0.86 -33.35 -28.82
C SER A 355 0.32 -33.39 -27.38
N ASP A 356 0.63 -34.47 -26.65
CA ASP A 356 0.25 -34.61 -25.24
C ASP A 356 0.87 -33.55 -24.33
N CYS A 357 2.09 -33.08 -24.64
CA CYS A 357 2.76 -32.02 -23.89
C CYS A 357 2.23 -30.63 -24.27
N MET A 358 1.92 -30.39 -25.55
CA MET A 358 1.35 -29.11 -26.01
C MET A 358 -0.06 -28.86 -25.46
N GLN A 359 -0.80 -29.92 -25.10
CA GLN A 359 -2.11 -29.81 -24.43
C GLN A 359 -2.00 -29.73 -22.90
N PHE A 360 -0.80 -29.77 -22.34
CA PHE A 360 -0.61 -29.70 -20.89
C PHE A 360 -0.81 -28.25 -20.42
N ALA A 361 -1.65 -28.07 -19.40
CA ALA A 361 -1.90 -26.79 -18.77
C ALA A 361 -1.59 -26.88 -17.28
N VAL A 362 -0.84 -25.89 -16.78
CA VAL A 362 -0.53 -25.75 -15.36
C VAL A 362 -0.51 -24.26 -15.02
N PRO A 363 -1.06 -23.85 -13.86
CA PRO A 363 -0.95 -22.46 -13.44
C PRO A 363 0.47 -22.09 -13.01
N VAL A 364 0.83 -20.82 -13.16
CA VAL A 364 2.06 -20.22 -12.61
C VAL A 364 1.66 -19.37 -11.42
N GLN A 365 2.17 -19.66 -10.22
CA GLN A 365 1.74 -19.01 -8.96
C GLN A 365 0.20 -19.01 -8.76
N SER A 366 -0.48 -20.11 -9.12
CA SER A 366 -1.95 -20.21 -9.10
C SER A 366 -2.68 -19.28 -10.10
N MET A 367 -1.96 -18.64 -11.02
CA MET A 367 -2.51 -17.83 -12.10
C MET A 367 -2.54 -18.61 -13.40
N SER A 368 -3.56 -18.39 -14.22
CA SER A 368 -3.67 -19.02 -15.54
C SER A 368 -2.85 -18.23 -16.57
N PRO A 369 -1.83 -18.83 -17.22
CA PRO A 369 -1.08 -18.16 -18.28
C PRO A 369 -1.82 -18.23 -19.64
N PRO A 370 -1.42 -17.42 -20.63
CA PRO A 370 -1.90 -17.51 -22.00
C PRO A 370 -1.61 -18.89 -22.63
N GLY A 371 -2.41 -19.27 -23.64
CA GLY A 371 -2.39 -20.63 -24.20
C GLY A 371 -1.05 -21.08 -24.81
N TYR A 372 -0.27 -20.17 -25.37
CA TYR A 372 1.05 -20.47 -25.95
C TYR A 372 2.16 -20.61 -24.89
N PHE A 373 1.93 -20.17 -23.65
CA PHE A 373 3.01 -20.00 -22.68
C PHE A 373 3.61 -21.34 -22.24
N ILE A 374 2.77 -22.33 -21.91
CA ILE A 374 3.23 -23.66 -21.50
C ILE A 374 3.89 -24.42 -22.67
N PRO A 375 3.31 -24.45 -23.89
CA PRO A 375 4.00 -24.91 -25.10
C PRO A 375 5.39 -24.28 -25.29
N GLY A 376 5.48 -22.95 -25.21
CA GLY A 376 6.73 -22.22 -25.33
C GLY A 376 7.77 -22.62 -24.27
N CYS A 377 7.37 -22.80 -23.02
CA CYS A 377 8.26 -23.27 -21.95
C CYS A 377 8.77 -24.71 -22.22
N PHE A 378 7.92 -25.59 -22.76
CA PHE A 378 8.38 -26.91 -23.22
C PHE A 378 9.41 -26.81 -24.35
N HIS A 379 9.26 -25.85 -25.26
CA HIS A 379 10.23 -25.60 -26.32
C HIS A 379 11.56 -25.09 -25.76
N MET A 380 11.54 -24.23 -24.74
CA MET A 380 12.75 -23.80 -24.02
C MET A 380 13.50 -24.99 -23.41
N LEU A 381 12.79 -25.86 -22.67
CA LEU A 381 13.39 -27.07 -22.09
C LEU A 381 13.91 -28.05 -23.16
N ALA A 382 13.24 -28.12 -24.32
CA ALA A 382 13.68 -28.95 -25.43
C ALA A 382 14.93 -28.36 -26.11
N ASP A 383 15.05 -27.04 -26.15
CA ASP A 383 16.21 -26.37 -26.72
C ASP A 383 17.49 -26.61 -25.90
N ASP A 384 17.33 -26.62 -24.57
CA ASP A 384 18.37 -26.97 -23.60
C ASP A 384 18.63 -28.48 -23.46
N PHE A 385 17.95 -29.31 -24.24
CA PHE A 385 17.96 -30.78 -24.16
C PHE A 385 17.53 -31.37 -22.80
N VAL A 386 16.86 -30.59 -21.95
CA VAL A 386 16.27 -31.07 -20.68
C VAL A 386 15.14 -32.05 -20.96
N VAL A 387 14.35 -31.79 -22.01
CA VAL A 387 13.33 -32.70 -22.53
C VAL A 387 13.56 -33.00 -24.02
N GLY A 388 12.88 -34.02 -24.54
CA GLY A 388 12.88 -34.26 -25.97
C GLY A 388 11.75 -35.14 -26.51
N TRP A 389 11.48 -35.00 -27.81
CA TRP A 389 10.28 -35.58 -28.42
C TRP A 389 10.54 -36.99 -28.94
N HIS A 390 11.62 -37.18 -29.71
CA HIS A 390 11.98 -38.47 -30.27
C HIS A 390 12.63 -39.40 -29.21
N PRO A 391 12.33 -40.72 -29.14
CA PRO A 391 12.93 -41.63 -28.17
C PRO A 391 14.47 -41.60 -28.08
N GLY A 392 15.15 -41.45 -29.22
CA GLY A 392 16.60 -41.26 -29.36
C GLY A 392 17.05 -39.82 -29.69
N TYR A 393 16.33 -38.78 -29.25
CA TYR A 393 16.63 -37.38 -29.60
C TYR A 393 18.09 -36.97 -29.31
N GLU A 394 18.63 -37.37 -28.14
CA GLU A 394 20.01 -37.06 -27.76
C GLU A 394 21.02 -37.64 -28.76
N THR A 395 20.88 -38.92 -29.13
CA THR A 395 21.79 -39.57 -30.08
C THR A 395 21.69 -38.96 -31.48
N LYS A 396 20.49 -38.59 -31.93
CA LYS A 396 20.26 -38.04 -33.27
C LYS A 396 20.73 -36.58 -33.42
N LEU A 397 20.77 -35.81 -32.33
CA LEU A 397 21.09 -34.38 -32.37
C LEU A 397 22.43 -34.01 -31.72
N LYS A 398 22.81 -34.60 -30.59
CA LYS A 398 24.13 -34.35 -29.97
C LYS A 398 25.26 -34.99 -30.78
N GLY A 399 24.99 -36.10 -31.49
CA GLY A 399 25.96 -36.80 -32.35
C GLY A 399 26.35 -36.08 -33.65
N LYS A 400 25.63 -35.04 -34.07
CA LYS A 400 25.92 -34.26 -35.30
C LYS A 400 26.89 -33.09 -35.10
N LYS A 401 27.38 -32.82 -33.87
CA LYS A 401 28.32 -31.71 -33.56
C LYS A 401 29.80 -32.03 -33.83
N VAL A 402 30.14 -33.22 -34.34
CA VAL A 402 31.50 -33.59 -34.74
C VAL A 402 31.48 -34.09 -36.19
N ALA A 403 31.51 -33.17 -37.14
CA ALA A 403 31.95 -33.39 -38.52
C ALA A 403 32.37 -32.04 -39.12
#